data_AF-A0A9E0WFB6-F1
#
_entry.id   AF-A0A9E0WFB6-F1
#
_cell.length_a   1.000
_cell.length_b   1.000
_cell.length_c   1.000
_cell.angle_alpha   90.00
_cell.angle_beta   90.00
_cell.angle_gamma   90.00
#
_symmetry.space_group_name_H-M   'P 1'
#
loop_
_entity.id
_entity.type
_entity.pdbx_description
1 polymer ?
#
loop_
_entity_poly.entity_id
_entity_poly.type
_entity_poly.pdbx_seq_one_letter_code
_entity_poly.pdbx_strand_id
1 'polypeptide(L)' 'MVETLKIGMSTEQVEYVLGSPLAVNPFDPKRWEYHYSVRLGADIKDRKHLVVVFDDNGQLRAIEGDYSAAAKPDVDSSAP' A
#
# COMPACT_ATOMS: atom_id res chain seq x y z
N MET A 1 1.46 -8.24 -7.80
CA MET A 1 1.56 -8.89 -6.46
C MET A 1 0.52 -8.35 -5.49
N VAL A 2 0.37 -7.02 -5.30
CA VAL A 2 -0.67 -6.47 -4.42
C VAL A 2 -2.06 -6.27 -5.08
N GLU A 3 -2.19 -6.62 -6.37
CA GLU A 3 -3.48 -6.88 -7.04
C GLU A 3 -4.21 -8.13 -6.52
N THR A 4 -3.53 -8.95 -5.71
CA THR A 4 -4.12 -10.17 -5.12
C THR A 4 -4.86 -9.91 -3.82
N LEU A 5 -4.72 -8.71 -3.24
CA LEU A 5 -5.42 -8.34 -2.02
C LEU A 5 -6.92 -8.28 -2.28
N LYS A 6 -7.69 -9.09 -1.55
CA LYS A 6 -9.14 -9.15 -1.65
C LYS A 6 -9.78 -8.77 -0.34
N ILE A 7 -10.87 -8.01 -0.43
CA ILE A 7 -11.75 -7.73 0.70
C ILE A 7 -12.16 -9.05 1.34
N GLY A 8 -12.05 -9.14 2.66
CA GLY A 8 -12.26 -10.35 3.47
C GLY A 8 -10.99 -11.11 3.86
N MET A 9 -9.80 -10.76 3.34
CA MET A 9 -8.53 -11.38 3.76
C MET A 9 -8.18 -11.02 5.21
N SER A 10 -7.77 -11.99 6.04
CA SER A 10 -7.26 -11.71 7.38
C SER A 10 -5.96 -10.88 7.35
N THR A 11 -5.68 -10.13 8.41
CA THR A 11 -4.40 -9.42 8.63
C THR A 11 -3.18 -10.28 8.31
N GLU A 12 -3.16 -11.55 8.71
CA GLU A 12 -2.06 -12.49 8.43
C GLU A 12 -1.87 -12.77 6.93
N GLN A 13 -2.97 -12.89 6.17
CA GLN A 13 -2.92 -13.10 4.72
C GLN A 13 -2.39 -11.85 4.01
N VAL A 14 -2.84 -10.68 4.45
CA VAL A 14 -2.36 -9.40 3.95
C VAL A 14 -0.88 -9.23 4.28
N GLU A 15 -0.46 -9.56 5.50
CA GLU A 15 0.93 -9.54 5.94
C GLU A 15 1.80 -10.50 5.12
N TYR A 16 1.27 -11.67 4.77
CA TYR A 16 2.00 -12.61 3.92
C TYR A 16 2.21 -12.07 2.50
N VAL A 17 1.25 -11.30 1.97
CA VAL A 17 1.31 -10.74 0.61
C VAL A 17 2.16 -9.48 0.53
N LEU A 18 2.04 -8.58 1.51
CA LEU A 18 2.72 -7.28 1.55
C LEU A 18 4.02 -7.29 2.37
N GLY A 19 4.15 -8.23 3.30
CA GLY A 19 5.13 -8.23 4.36
C GLY A 19 4.59 -7.61 5.66
N SER A 20 5.36 -7.80 6.73
CA SER A 20 5.06 -7.21 8.04
C SER A 20 5.03 -5.68 7.93
N PRO A 21 3.95 -5.02 8.41
CA PRO A 21 3.87 -3.57 8.40
C PRO A 21 5.05 -2.97 9.18
N LEU A 22 5.65 -1.92 8.61
CA LEU A 22 6.81 -1.25 9.23
C LEU A 22 6.46 -0.62 10.59
N ALA A 23 5.19 -0.29 10.80
CA ALA A 23 4.65 0.14 12.08
C ALA A 23 3.18 -0.28 12.19
N VAL A 24 2.83 -1.04 13.23
CA VAL A 24 1.44 -1.19 13.68
C VAL A 24 1.22 -0.16 14.77
N ASN A 25 0.33 0.80 14.55
CA ASN A 25 -0.01 1.75 15.57
C ASN A 25 -0.83 1.03 16.65
N PRO A 26 -0.40 1.01 17.93
CA PRO A 26 -1.12 0.27 18.98
C PRO A 26 -2.50 0.88 19.29
N PHE A 27 -2.72 2.13 18.91
CA PHE A 27 -4.00 2.82 19.05
C PHE A 27 -4.99 2.51 17.91
N ASP A 28 -4.48 2.16 16.72
CA ASP A 28 -5.29 1.87 15.53
C ASP A 28 -4.77 0.61 14.82
N PRO A 29 -4.89 -0.58 15.46
CA PRO A 29 -4.39 -1.83 14.88
C PRO A 29 -5.13 -2.23 13.59
N LYS A 30 -6.27 -1.58 13.32
CA LYS A 30 -7.13 -1.80 12.15
C LYS A 30 -6.66 -1.06 10.90
N ARG A 31 -5.68 -0.17 11.00
CA ARG A 31 -5.21 0.61 9.85
C ARG A 31 -3.71 0.47 9.71
N TRP A 32 -3.27 -0.13 8.61
CA TRP A 32 -1.86 -0.36 8.32
C TRP A 32 -1.44 0.54 7.17
N GLU A 33 -0.34 1.26 7.37
CA GLU A 33 0.19 2.21 6.38
C GLU A 33 1.55 1.70 5.88
N TYR A 34 1.64 1.52 4.58
CA TYR A 34 2.81 1.01 3.89
C TYR A 34 3.37 2.08 2.96
N HIS A 35 4.62 2.48 3.21
CA HIS A 35 5.34 3.42 2.38
C HIS A 35 6.47 2.69 1.64
N TYR A 36 6.30 2.47 0.35
CA TYR A 36 7.35 1.94 -0.50
C TYR A 36 7.98 3.08 -1.29
N SER A 37 9.30 3.18 -1.26
CA SER A 37 10.04 4.10 -2.12
C SER A 37 10.75 3.28 -3.18
N VAL A 38 10.29 3.37 -4.43
CA VAL A 38 10.99 2.73 -5.55
C VAL A 38 12.06 3.70 -6.03
N ARG A 39 13.32 3.29 -5.88
CA ARG A 39 14.46 4.02 -6.44
C ARG A 39 14.76 3.47 -7.83
N LEU A 40 14.56 4.28 -8.86
CA LEU A 40 14.97 3.94 -10.23
C LEU A 40 16.34 4.61 -10.50
N GLY A 41 17.42 3.94 -10.11
CA GLY A 41 18.77 4.47 -10.26
C GLY A 41 19.10 5.59 -9.26
N ALA A 42 19.66 6.70 -9.73
CA ALA A 42 20.04 7.85 -8.90
C ALA A 42 18.85 8.71 -8.45
N ASP A 43 17.67 8.49 -9.03
CA ASP A 43 16.48 9.30 -8.82
C ASP A 43 15.44 8.52 -7.99
N ILE A 44 15.05 9.05 -6.83
CA ILE A 44 13.96 8.50 -6.03
C ILE A 44 12.65 9.01 -6.63
N LYS A 45 12.16 8.32 -7.65
CA LYS A 45 11.08 8.83 -8.49
C LYS A 45 9.67 8.51 -7.96
N ASP A 46 9.52 7.45 -7.18
CA ASP A 46 8.19 6.99 -6.76
C ASP A 46 8.12 6.68 -5.26
N ARG A 47 7.39 7.52 -4.51
CA ARG A 47 6.87 7.16 -3.19
C ARG A 47 5.47 6.60 -3.36
N LYS A 48 5.35 5.29 -3.25
CA LYS A 48 4.10 4.55 -3.21
C LYS A 48 3.58 4.53 -1.78
N HIS A 49 2.38 5.03 -1.57
CA HIS A 49 1.67 4.91 -0.30
C HIS A 49 0.49 3.96 -0.48
N LEU A 50 0.39 2.96 0.40
CA LEU A 50 -0.70 2.01 0.46
C LEU A 50 -1.24 1.98 1.90
N VAL A 51 -2.52 2.25 2.04
CA VAL A 51 -3.25 2.18 3.31
C VAL A 51 -4.18 0.99 3.24
N VAL A 52 -4.10 0.13 4.25
CA VAL A 52 -4.92 -1.06 4.37
C VAL A 52 -5.80 -0.90 5.59
N VAL A 53 -7.10 -1.01 5.41
CA VAL A 53 -8.10 -0.86 6.47
C VAL A 53 -8.77 -2.19 6.73
N PHE A 54 -8.74 -2.61 7.99
CA PHE A 54 -9.34 -3.83 8.50
C PHE A 54 -10.61 -3.53 9.30
N ASP A 55 -11.51 -4.50 9.34
CA ASP A 55 -12.73 -4.49 10.12
C ASP A 55 -12.48 -4.98 11.56
N ASP A 56 -13.48 -4.90 12.45
CA ASP A 56 -13.38 -5.40 13.84
C ASP A 56 -13.08 -6.90 13.93
N ASN A 57 -13.36 -7.64 12.86
CA ASN A 57 -13.03 -9.06 12.74
C ASN A 57 -11.60 -9.33 12.25
N GLY A 58 -10.77 -8.30 12.06
CA GLY A 58 -9.40 -8.45 11.53
C GLY A 58 -9.36 -8.80 10.03
N GLN A 59 -10.45 -8.55 9.31
CA GLN A 59 -10.59 -8.84 7.88
C GLN A 59 -10.44 -7.57 7.05
N LEU A 60 -9.83 -7.69 5.88
CA LEU A 60 -9.57 -6.60 4.96
C LEU A 60 -10.89 -5.98 4.52
N ARG A 61 -11.09 -4.71 4.87
CA ARG A 61 -12.33 -3.96 4.64
C ARG A 61 -12.18 -3.02 3.46
N ALA A 62 -11.03 -2.33 3.37
CA ALA A 62 -10.70 -1.44 2.27
C ALA A 62 -9.19 -1.38 2.04
N ILE A 63 -8.81 -1.03 0.81
CA ILE A 63 -7.43 -0.76 0.42
C ILE A 63 -7.46 0.60 -0.27
N GLU A 64 -6.65 1.52 0.21
CA GLU A 64 -6.50 2.86 -0.34
C GLU A 64 -5.04 3.07 -0.75
N GLY A 65 -4.80 3.92 -1.75
CA GLY A 65 -3.44 4.26 -2.16
C GLY A 65 -3.10 3.91 -3.60
N ASP A 66 -1.90 4.31 -4.01
CA ASP A 66 -1.46 4.44 -5.39
C ASP A 66 -1.00 3.12 -6.03
N TYR A 67 -1.54 2.01 -5.54
CA TYR A 67 -1.18 0.69 -6.02
C TYR A 67 -1.92 0.29 -7.30
N SER A 68 -3.11 0.87 -7.54
CA SER A 68 -3.90 0.60 -8.76
C SER A 68 -3.79 1.66 -9.86
N ALA A 69 -3.06 2.76 -9.65
CA ALA A 69 -2.97 3.86 -10.62
C ALA A 69 -1.65 3.96 -11.41
N ALA A 70 -0.68 3.04 -11.24
CA ALA A 70 0.55 3.05 -12.05
C ALA A 70 0.45 2.28 -13.38
N ALA A 71 -0.71 2.37 -14.03
CA ALA A 71 -0.80 2.19 -15.48
C ALA A 71 -1.18 3.50 -16.19
N LYS A 72 -1.07 4.65 -15.53
CA LYS A 72 -0.86 5.92 -16.23
C LYS A 72 0.33 6.62 -15.60
N PRO A 73 1.47 6.69 -16.29
CA PRO A 73 2.51 7.62 -15.88
C PRO A 73 1.87 9.00 -15.95
N ASP A 74 1.80 9.67 -14.81
CA ASP A 74 1.48 11.09 -14.81
C ASP A 74 2.61 11.77 -15.60
N VAL A 75 2.19 12.25 -16.76
CA VAL A 75 2.97 12.93 -17.76
C VAL A 75 3.06 14.39 -17.34
N ASP A 76 3.67 14.69 -16.19
CA ASP A 76 4.03 16.09 -15.92
C ASP A 76 5.36 16.40 -16.60
N SER A 77 5.20 16.58 -17.92
CA SER A 77 5.78 17.66 -18.70
C SER A 77 7.04 18.27 -18.09
N SER A 78 8.17 17.68 -18.46
CA SER A 78 9.32 18.51 -18.82
C SER A 78 8.84 19.61 -19.77
N ALA A 79 8.95 20.87 -19.34
CA ALA A 79 9.45 21.98 -20.16
C ALA A 79 9.19 23.34 -19.48
N PRO A 80 9.88 24.42 -19.90
CA PRO A 80 11.11 24.49 -20.70
C PRO A 80 12.33 25.01 -19.92
#